data_AF-A0A2J8A9V0-F1
#
_entry.id   AF-A0A2J8A9V0-F1
#
_cell.length_a   1.000
_cell.length_b   1.000
_cell.length_c   1.000
_cell.angle_alpha   90.00
_cell.angle_beta   90.00
_cell.angle_gamma   90.00
#
_symmetry.space_group_name_H-M   'P 1'
#
loop_
_entity.id
_entity.type
_entity.pdbx_description
1 polymer ?
#
loop_
_entity_poly.entity_id
_entity_poly.type
_entity_poly.pdbx_seq_one_letter_code
_entity_poly.pdbx_strand_id
1 'polypeptide(L)'
;MATTQSVQTFGRKKTAVAVAYCKQGSGLIKLNALRQAIAKAVVAFYQKYVDEQSKQAIKDALLQFDRTLLVADPRRCEPKKFGGRGARARFQKSYR
;
A
#
# COMPACT_ATOMS: atom_id res chain seq x y z
N MET A 1 25.14 26.01 -1.98
CA MET A 1 24.29 25.16 -1.12
C MET A 1 23.26 24.47 -2.00
N ALA A 2 23.34 23.15 -2.17
CA ALA A 2 22.34 22.43 -2.96
C ALA A 2 20.99 22.49 -2.22
N THR A 3 19.95 22.97 -2.89
CA THR A 3 18.59 22.95 -2.36
C THR A 3 18.14 21.49 -2.28
N THR A 4 17.91 21.00 -1.07
CA THR A 4 17.35 19.65 -0.88
C THR A 4 15.94 19.65 -1.47
N GLN A 5 15.76 19.00 -2.63
CA GLN A 5 14.45 18.86 -3.26
C GLN A 5 13.58 17.92 -2.42
N SER A 6 12.80 18.50 -1.52
CA SER A 6 11.84 17.77 -0.69
C SER A 6 10.50 18.48 -0.69
N VAL A 7 9.43 17.70 -0.85
CA VAL A 7 8.05 18.19 -0.78
C VAL A 7 7.43 17.65 0.51
N GLN A 8 6.93 18.55 1.34
CA GLN A 8 6.19 18.20 2.56
C GLN A 8 4.76 18.74 2.45
N THR A 9 3.77 17.87 2.56
CA THR A 9 2.36 18.28 2.61
C THR A 9 1.72 17.81 3.91
N PHE A 10 0.84 18.66 4.43
CA PHE A 10 0.13 18.44 5.69
C PHE A 10 -1.38 18.40 5.42
N GLY A 11 -2.03 17.32 5.85
CA GLY A 11 -3.48 17.22 5.87
C GLY A 11 -3.97 17.16 7.31
N ARG A 12 -4.84 18.07 7.73
CA ARG A 12 -5.37 18.12 9.10
C ARG A 12 -6.89 18.00 9.11
N LYS A 13 -7.41 16.98 9.79
CA LYS A 13 -8.82 16.84 10.20
C LYS A 13 -8.92 16.95 11.73
N LYS A 14 -10.14 17.14 12.24
CA LYS A 14 -10.43 17.37 13.68
C LYS A 14 -9.82 16.33 14.61
N THR A 15 -9.69 15.08 14.16
CA THR A 15 -9.15 13.95 14.93
C THR A 15 -7.89 13.32 14.34
N ALA A 16 -7.37 13.80 13.20
CA ALA A 16 -6.26 13.17 12.51
C ALA A 16 -5.37 14.16 11.75
N VAL A 17 -4.05 13.97 11.87
CA VAL A 17 -3.05 14.71 11.11
C VAL A 17 -2.28 13.72 10.23
N ALA A 18 -2.28 13.95 8.92
CA ALA A 18 -1.49 13.21 7.96
C ALA A 18 -0.34 14.10 7.47
N VAL A 19 0.87 13.54 7.44
CA VAL A 19 2.06 14.21 6.91
C VAL A 19 2.64 13.33 5.82
N ALA A 20 2.76 13.85 4.61
CA ALA A 20 3.48 13.20 3.53
C ALA A 20 4.80 13.95 3.30
N TYR A 21 5.91 13.22 3.34
CA TYR A 21 7.24 13.76 3.12
C TYR A 21 7.95 12.97 2.04
N CYS A 22 8.21 13.63 0.92
CA CYS A 22 8.86 13.03 -0.24
C CYS A 22 10.22 13.70 -0.45
N LYS A 23 11.26 12.88 -0.56
CA LYS A 23 12.63 13.27 -0.93
C LYS A 23 13.03 12.55 -2.20
N GLN A 24 13.89 13.17 -3.01
CA GLN A 24 14.63 12.43 -4.03
C GLN A 24 15.48 11.35 -3.35
N GLY A 25 15.27 10.11 -3.75
CA GLY A 25 16.04 8.95 -3.34
C GLY A 25 15.94 7.88 -4.42
N SER A 26 16.99 7.08 -4.56
CA SER A 26 17.02 5.93 -5.47
C SER A 26 16.76 4.65 -4.67
N GLY A 27 15.83 3.84 -5.16
CA GLY A 27 15.49 2.55 -4.57
C GLY A 27 14.45 1.83 -5.43
N LEU A 28 14.45 0.50 -5.40
CA LEU A 28 13.43 -0.31 -6.07
C LEU A 28 12.10 -0.20 -5.31
N ILE A 29 11.30 0.81 -5.66
CA ILE A 29 9.95 0.95 -5.15
C ILE A 29 9.07 -0.08 -5.86
N LYS A 30 8.68 -1.15 -5.17
CA LYS A 30 7.70 -2.10 -5.67
C LYS A 30 6.31 -1.46 -5.65
N LEU A 31 5.85 -0.96 -6.80
CA LEU A 31 4.51 -0.40 -6.97
C LEU A 31 3.46 -1.52 -7.06
N ASN A 32 3.15 -2.12 -5.92
CA ASN A 32 2.13 -3.17 -5.81
C ASN A 32 0.73 -2.70 -6.30
N ALA A 33 0.46 -1.40 -6.23
CA ALA A 33 -0.79 -0.82 -6.70
C ALA A 33 -0.92 -0.86 -8.23
N LEU A 34 0.17 -0.59 -8.97
CA LEU A 34 0.12 -0.48 -10.43
C LEU A 34 -0.10 -1.84 -11.09
N ARG A 35 0.62 -2.86 -10.62
CA ARG A 35 0.43 -4.26 -11.08
C ARG A 35 -0.99 -4.77 -10.78
N GLN A 36 -1.55 -4.42 -9.62
CA GLN A 36 -2.94 -4.78 -9.28
C GLN A 36 -3.95 -4.08 -10.18
N ALA A 37 -3.73 -2.80 -10.48
CA ALA A 37 -4.63 -2.04 -11.34
C ALA A 37 -4.69 -2.63 -12.75
N ILE A 38 -3.53 -2.96 -13.35
CA ILE A 38 -3.46 -3.55 -14.68
C ILE A 38 -4.11 -4.94 -14.69
N ALA A 39 -3.76 -5.82 -13.74
CA ALA A 39 -4.33 -7.17 -13.68
C ALA A 39 -5.86 -7.15 -13.51
N LYS A 40 -6.38 -6.29 -12.62
CA LYS A 40 -7.83 -6.12 -12.44
C LYS A 40 -8.51 -5.53 -13.68
N ALA A 41 -7.89 -4.57 -14.35
CA ALA A 41 -8.43 -3.96 -15.56
C ALA A 41 -8.57 -4.98 -16.69
N VAL A 42 -7.57 -5.85 -16.89
CA VAL A 42 -7.63 -6.93 -17.89
C VAL A 42 -8.78 -7.88 -17.58
N VAL A 43 -8.87 -8.40 -16.34
CA VAL A 43 -9.96 -9.31 -15.96
C VAL A 43 -11.34 -8.64 -16.10
N ALA A 44 -11.47 -7.36 -15.74
CA ALA A 44 -12.71 -6.61 -15.87
C ALA A 44 -13.11 -6.32 -17.34
N PHE A 45 -12.13 -6.14 -18.23
CA PHE A 45 -12.38 -5.95 -19.65
C PHE A 45 -12.97 -7.23 -20.27
N TYR A 46 -12.35 -8.39 -20.04
CA TYR A 46 -12.84 -9.67 -20.57
C TYR A 46 -14.20 -10.06 -19.98
N GLN A 47 -14.42 -9.76 -18.70
CA GLN A 47 -15.72 -9.93 -18.03
C GLN A 47 -16.87 -9.18 -18.72
N LYS A 48 -16.60 -8.01 -19.32
CA LYS A 48 -17.64 -7.14 -19.88
C LYS A 48 -17.78 -7.26 -21.41
N TYR A 49 -16.67 -7.45 -22.12
CA TYR A 49 -16.63 -7.26 -23.58
C TYR A 49 -16.31 -8.52 -24.39
N VAL A 50 -15.89 -9.62 -23.75
CA VAL A 50 -15.42 -10.82 -24.48
C VAL A 50 -16.25 -12.05 -24.11
N ASP A 51 -15.78 -12.89 -23.20
CA ASP A 51 -16.45 -14.13 -22.80
C ASP A 51 -15.98 -14.62 -21.42
N GLU A 52 -16.82 -15.40 -20.75
CA GLU A 52 -16.55 -15.90 -19.39
C GLU A 52 -15.41 -16.92 -19.35
N GLN A 53 -15.24 -17.73 -20.41
CA GLN A 53 -14.24 -18.79 -20.45
C GLN A 53 -12.82 -18.20 -20.51
N SER A 54 -12.60 -17.23 -21.40
CA SER A 54 -11.33 -16.51 -21.52
C SER A 54 -11.00 -15.74 -20.24
N LYS A 55 -11.98 -15.07 -19.65
CA LYS A 55 -11.81 -14.37 -18.36
C LYS A 55 -11.40 -15.34 -17.26
N GLN A 56 -12.05 -16.51 -17.16
CA GLN A 56 -11.73 -17.50 -16.13
C GLN A 56 -10.31 -18.08 -16.32
N ALA A 57 -9.90 -18.38 -17.56
CA ALA A 57 -8.54 -18.84 -17.88
C ALA A 57 -7.47 -17.80 -17.48
N ILE A 58 -7.69 -16.52 -17.81
CA ILE A 58 -6.77 -15.42 -17.44
C ILE A 58 -6.70 -15.26 -15.92
N LYS A 59 -7.86 -15.30 -15.25
CA LYS A 59 -7.95 -15.16 -13.80
C LYS A 59 -7.20 -16.29 -13.09
N ASP A 60 -7.34 -17.53 -13.56
CA ASP A 60 -6.68 -18.69 -12.97
C ASP A 60 -5.17 -18.65 -13.21
N ALA A 61 -4.72 -18.23 -14.39
CA ALA A 61 -3.30 -18.00 -14.66
C ALA A 61 -2.69 -16.92 -13.75
N LEU A 62 -3.40 -15.80 -13.54
CA LEU A 62 -2.95 -14.72 -12.63
C LEU A 62 -2.92 -15.18 -11.16
N LEU A 63 -3.91 -15.95 -10.71
CA LEU A 63 -3.97 -16.51 -9.36
C LEU A 63 -2.87 -17.54 -9.13
N GLN A 64 -2.57 -18.37 -10.13
CA GLN A 64 -1.50 -19.36 -10.08
C GLN A 64 -0.12 -18.70 -9.96
N PHE A 65 0.10 -17.60 -10.67
CA PHE A 65 1.35 -16.85 -10.59
C PHE A 65 1.51 -16.12 -9.25
N ASP A 66 0.56 -15.22 -8.91
CA ASP A 66 0.60 -14.44 -7.67
C ASP A 66 -0.79 -13.91 -7.31
N ARG A 67 -1.34 -14.42 -6.20
CA ARG A 67 -2.64 -14.00 -5.66
C ARG A 67 -2.75 -12.50 -5.41
N THR A 68 -1.63 -11.84 -5.10
CA THR A 68 -1.62 -10.41 -4.80
C THR A 68 -1.81 -9.52 -6.04
N LEU A 69 -1.85 -10.07 -7.26
CA LEU A 69 -2.23 -9.32 -8.46
C LEU A 69 -3.72 -8.99 -8.51
N LEU A 70 -4.57 -9.85 -7.93
CA LEU A 70 -6.02 -9.64 -7.92
C LEU A 70 -6.54 -9.24 -6.54
N VAL A 71 -5.95 -9.78 -5.47
CA VAL A 71 -6.37 -9.47 -4.09
C VAL A 71 -5.39 -8.50 -3.45
N ALA A 72 -5.94 -7.41 -2.89
CA ALA A 72 -5.13 -6.45 -2.15
C ALA A 72 -4.68 -7.03 -0.81
N ASP A 73 -3.43 -6.74 -0.43
CA ASP A 73 -2.93 -7.06 0.89
C ASP A 73 -3.66 -6.18 1.93
N PRO A 74 -4.40 -6.77 2.89
CA PRO A 74 -5.18 -6.00 3.86
C PRO A 74 -4.31 -5.35 4.94
N ARG A 75 -3.01 -5.68 5.03
CA ARG A 75 -2.13 -5.18 6.08
C ARG A 75 -2.04 -3.66 6.06
N ARG A 76 -2.34 -3.05 7.22
CA ARG A 76 -2.22 -1.61 7.48
C ARG A 76 -1.40 -1.40 8.76
N CYS A 77 -0.70 -0.28 8.82
CA CYS A 77 0.04 0.10 10.02
C CYS A 77 -0.94 0.26 11.20
N GLU A 78 -0.69 -0.45 12.29
CA GLU A 78 -1.48 -0.31 13.51
C GLU A 78 -1.32 1.12 14.08
N PRO A 79 -2.39 1.74 14.60
CA PRO A 79 -2.29 3.03 15.27
C PRO A 79 -1.35 2.98 16.48
N LYS A 80 -0.65 4.08 16.74
CA LYS A 80 0.18 4.23 17.96
C LYS A 80 -0.69 4.17 19.21
N LYS A 81 -0.25 3.42 20.23
CA LYS A 81 -0.87 3.38 21.55
C LYS A 81 -0.07 4.26 22.52
N PHE A 82 -0.72 4.81 23.55
CA PHE A 82 -0.06 5.63 24.58
C PHE A 82 0.96 4.82 25.38
N GLY A 83 1.82 5.47 26.18
CA GLY A 83 2.75 4.75 27.07
C GLY A 83 3.86 3.98 26.34
N GLY A 84 4.24 4.41 25.14
CA GLY A 84 5.34 3.85 24.38
C GLY A 84 5.60 4.54 23.06
N ARG A 85 6.63 4.07 22.34
CA ARG A 85 7.07 4.70 21.09
C ARG A 85 6.24 4.30 19.86
N GLY A 86 5.56 3.14 19.90
CA GLY A 86 4.84 2.58 18.75
C GLY A 86 3.52 1.91 19.11
N ALA A 87 2.94 1.19 18.16
CA ALA A 87 1.67 0.48 18.35
C ALA A 87 1.74 -0.61 19.44
N ARG A 88 2.90 -1.26 19.58
CA ARG A 88 3.12 -2.39 20.51
C ARG A 88 4.21 -2.15 21.55
N ALA A 89 5.20 -1.32 21.24
CA ALA A 89 6.29 -1.00 22.17
C ALA A 89 5.78 -0.18 23.36
N ARG A 90 6.20 -0.52 24.58
CA ARG A 90 5.93 0.23 25.82
C ARG A 90 7.22 0.81 26.40
N PHE A 91 7.11 1.88 27.19
CA PHE A 91 8.26 2.40 27.94
C PHE A 91 8.66 1.42 29.06
N GLN A 92 9.96 1.24 29.24
CA GLN A 92 10.51 0.40 30.30
C GLN A 92 10.24 1.04 31.66
N LYS A 93 9.81 0.23 32.64
CA LYS A 93 9.63 0.67 34.03
C LYS A 93 10.91 0.39 34.83
N SER A 94 11.30 1.32 35.70
CA SER A 94 12.25 1.08 36.78
C SER A 94 11.48 0.80 38.07
N TYR A 95 11.79 -0.30 38.74
CA TYR A 95 11.20 -0.67 40.04
C TYR A 95 12.07 -0.25 41.23
N ARG A 96 13.05 0.61 40.98
CA ARG A 96 13.93 1.16 42.01
C ARG A 96 13.16 2.18 42.85
#